data_AF-A0AA38XFM2-F1
#
_entry.id   AF-A0AA38XFM2-F1
#
_cell.length_a   1.000
_cell.length_b   1.000
_cell.length_c   1.000
_cell.angle_alpha   90.00
_cell.angle_beta   90.00
_cell.angle_gamma   90.00
#
_symmetry.space_group_name_H-M   'P 1'
#
loop_
_entity.id
_entity.type
_entity.pdbx_description
1 polymer ?
#
loop_
_entity_poly.entity_id
_entity_poly.type
_entity_poly.pdbx_seq_one_letter_code
_entity_poly.pdbx_strand_id
1 'polypeptide(L)'
;MDFSDSALQQALDHPFVTTLIGLTLLSTITVIPGHALRMVKPRYWHATRSLSLKTKKGKTVPLAELCKSLIPPCRLNPFLFNGHLQTIWTVLSKQSVPIYYKRRIFENEDPVYTGHFSVDFVRSPNTDHEPGLPPRTSYFTEEEFQNIGSLDSKPMLVLLHGLSGGSHELYLCHVLAPLVGDGGWEACVIISRGCAGSKITTSVLYNARATWDVRQMVKWLRKTYPNRPLFGIGFSLGANILTNYLAEEGSDCAFKAAIILSNPWDLMAGNLALQRTWFNRNAYSASMGRSMRALFERHVEHISKNPKIDVDVVRKIKYLHEFDRHVQGPTWGYPTEGAYYRDASSVDSVMAIRIPFLAIHAEDDPVTASEALPREEVRQTPYGVLCTTPGGGHLSWFELGGRRWFERATTAFFQTMARDIDLDAISKTDVNGAPLEGQISRGDRQPLKPVFEPMRRKMHIPGL
;
A
#
# COMPACT_ATOMS: atom_id res chain seq x y z
N MET A 1 -19.85 29.05 -7.99
CA MET A 1 -20.61 27.95 -8.60
C MET A 1 -19.70 27.30 -9.63
N ASP A 2 -19.75 25.97 -9.73
CA ASP A 2 -19.07 25.10 -10.73
C ASP A 2 -17.61 24.65 -10.55
N PHE A 3 -17.08 24.63 -9.32
CA PHE A 3 -15.89 23.78 -9.01
C PHE A 3 -16.27 22.39 -8.47
N SER A 4 -17.47 22.24 -7.89
CA SER A 4 -17.99 20.90 -7.57
C SER A 4 -18.21 20.11 -8.84
N ASP A 5 -18.71 20.75 -9.90
CA ASP A 5 -19.23 20.06 -11.07
C ASP A 5 -18.11 19.57 -12.01
N SER A 6 -16.95 20.23 -12.12
CA SER A 6 -15.86 19.76 -12.98
C SER A 6 -15.04 18.61 -12.38
N ALA A 7 -14.77 18.63 -11.07
CA ALA A 7 -14.15 17.51 -10.35
C ALA A 7 -15.12 16.33 -10.20
N LEU A 8 -16.42 16.62 -10.08
CA LEU A 8 -17.50 15.64 -10.12
C LEU A 8 -17.67 15.03 -11.52
N GLN A 9 -17.52 15.81 -12.60
CA GLN A 9 -17.48 15.29 -13.97
C GLN A 9 -16.28 14.36 -14.13
N GLN A 10 -15.09 14.74 -13.66
CA GLN A 10 -13.90 13.89 -13.73
C GLN A 10 -14.01 12.59 -12.91
N ALA A 11 -14.74 12.60 -11.78
CA ALA A 11 -14.98 11.44 -10.94
C ALA A 11 -16.17 10.57 -11.44
N LEU A 12 -17.18 11.14 -12.07
CA LEU A 12 -18.32 10.42 -12.70
C LEU A 12 -17.95 9.88 -14.09
N ASP A 13 -17.09 10.58 -14.82
CA ASP A 13 -16.42 10.12 -16.05
C ASP A 13 -15.27 9.16 -15.74
N HIS A 14 -14.94 8.95 -14.47
CA HIS A 14 -13.96 7.95 -14.09
C HIS A 14 -14.52 6.58 -14.49
N PRO A 15 -13.94 5.88 -15.48
CA PRO A 15 -14.65 4.80 -16.17
C PRO A 15 -14.95 3.59 -15.26
N PHE A 16 -14.27 3.50 -14.12
CA PHE A 16 -14.56 2.54 -13.05
C PHE A 16 -15.98 2.66 -12.52
N VAL A 17 -16.47 3.89 -12.34
CA VAL A 17 -17.76 4.18 -11.71
C VAL A 17 -18.90 3.75 -12.61
N THR A 18 -18.84 4.12 -13.89
CA THR A 18 -19.90 3.86 -14.88
C THR A 18 -20.06 2.38 -15.19
N THR A 19 -18.96 1.63 -15.32
CA THR A 19 -19.00 0.17 -15.59
C THR A 19 -19.41 -0.64 -14.36
N LEU A 20 -18.90 -0.27 -13.17
CA LEU A 20 -19.19 -0.96 -11.93
C LEU A 20 -20.65 -0.73 -11.48
N ILE A 21 -21.18 0.50 -11.60
CA ILE A 21 -22.60 0.79 -11.29
C ILE A 21 -23.54 0.07 -12.25
N GLY A 22 -23.27 0.12 -13.56
CA GLY A 22 -24.14 -0.45 -14.58
C GLY A 22 -24.27 -1.99 -14.49
N LEU A 23 -23.19 -2.68 -14.12
CA LEU A 23 -23.19 -4.14 -13.98
C LEU A 23 -23.74 -4.62 -12.63
N THR A 24 -23.62 -3.83 -11.57
CA THR A 24 -24.03 -4.22 -10.21
C THR A 24 -25.55 -4.15 -10.03
N LEU A 25 -26.21 -3.11 -10.56
CA LEU A 25 -27.67 -2.96 -10.50
C LEU A 25 -28.42 -4.17 -11.10
N LEU A 26 -27.80 -4.84 -12.09
CA LEU A 26 -28.36 -6.05 -12.73
C LEU A 26 -28.09 -7.34 -11.94
N SER A 27 -27.01 -7.43 -11.15
CA SER A 27 -26.63 -8.67 -10.45
C SER A 27 -27.05 -8.73 -8.98
N THR A 28 -27.47 -7.63 -8.36
CA THR A 28 -27.78 -7.57 -6.90
C THR A 28 -29.23 -7.88 -6.51
N ILE A 29 -30.09 -8.32 -7.43
CA ILE A 29 -31.53 -8.53 -7.14
C ILE A 29 -31.83 -9.83 -6.36
N THR A 30 -30.84 -10.65 -6.01
CA THR A 30 -31.09 -11.96 -5.34
C THR A 30 -30.26 -12.18 -4.08
N VAL A 31 -30.37 -11.31 -3.07
CA VAL A 31 -29.99 -11.67 -1.68
C VAL A 31 -30.98 -11.09 -0.68
N ILE A 32 -31.63 -11.97 0.09
CA ILE A 32 -32.65 -11.66 1.10
C ILE A 32 -32.02 -10.88 2.27
N PRO A 33 -32.64 -9.78 2.77
CA PRO A 33 -32.15 -9.01 3.91
C PRO A 33 -32.45 -9.77 5.21
N GLY A 34 -31.51 -10.62 5.61
CA GLY A 34 -31.65 -11.48 6.79
C GLY A 34 -30.48 -11.39 7.77
N HIS A 35 -29.80 -10.26 7.93
CA HIS A 35 -28.82 -10.10 9.03
C HIS A 35 -28.76 -8.67 9.56
N ALA A 36 -29.38 -8.48 10.72
CA ALA A 36 -29.31 -7.27 11.55
C ALA A 36 -27.86 -6.97 12.01
N LEU A 37 -27.50 -5.68 12.08
CA LEU A 37 -26.35 -5.11 12.81
C LEU A 37 -25.15 -6.07 12.98
N ARG A 38 -24.49 -6.41 11.87
CA ARG A 38 -23.40 -7.39 11.90
C ARG A 38 -22.15 -6.79 12.56
N MET A 39 -21.99 -7.02 13.86
CA MET A 39 -20.69 -6.86 14.51
C MET A 39 -19.73 -7.87 13.89
N VAL A 40 -18.72 -7.34 13.20
CA VAL A 40 -17.66 -8.14 12.58
C VAL A 40 -16.55 -8.26 13.61
N LYS A 41 -16.34 -9.48 14.11
CA LYS A 41 -15.23 -9.79 15.00
C LYS A 41 -13.95 -9.99 14.17
N PRO A 42 -12.91 -9.16 14.37
CA PRO A 42 -11.63 -9.40 13.73
C PRO A 42 -11.03 -10.73 14.20
N ARG A 43 -10.34 -11.41 13.30
CA ARG A 43 -9.51 -12.59 13.57
C ARG A 43 -8.05 -12.21 13.43
N TYR A 44 -7.20 -12.79 14.26
CA TYR A 44 -5.78 -12.45 14.31
C TYR A 44 -4.94 -13.69 13.97
N TRP A 45 -4.01 -13.52 13.05
CA TRP A 45 -3.02 -14.51 12.64
C TRP A 45 -1.65 -13.94 13.01
N HIS A 46 -0.90 -14.66 13.84
CA HIS A 46 0.41 -14.22 14.34
C HIS A 46 1.17 -15.44 14.87
N ALA A 47 2.50 -15.33 14.98
CA ALA A 47 3.30 -16.38 15.59
C ALA A 47 2.93 -16.61 17.06
N THR A 48 3.07 -17.86 17.53
CA THR A 48 2.87 -18.24 18.93
C THR A 48 3.76 -17.42 19.87
N ARG A 49 4.98 -17.12 19.42
CA ARG A 49 5.90 -16.18 20.07
C ARG A 49 5.98 -14.91 19.22
N SER A 50 5.29 -13.86 19.65
CA SER A 50 5.36 -12.54 19.00
C SER A 50 6.52 -11.71 19.56
N LEU A 51 6.96 -10.72 18.79
CA LEU A 51 7.94 -9.72 19.21
C LEU A 51 7.50 -9.05 20.51
N SER A 52 8.39 -9.03 21.50
CA SER A 52 8.19 -8.34 22.76
C SER A 52 8.52 -6.86 22.61
N LEU A 53 7.53 -5.99 22.82
CA LEU A 53 7.68 -4.54 22.75
C LEU A 53 7.82 -3.98 24.16
N LYS A 54 8.93 -3.29 24.43
CA LYS A 54 9.13 -2.57 25.69
C LYS A 54 8.44 -1.21 25.59
N THR A 55 7.61 -0.90 26.58
CA THR A 55 7.01 0.43 26.73
C THR A 55 8.00 1.38 27.37
N LYS A 56 7.85 2.69 27.15
CA LYS A 56 8.66 3.74 27.81
C LYS A 56 8.52 3.74 29.34
N LYS A 57 7.49 3.08 29.87
CA LYS A 57 7.26 2.85 31.31
C LYS A 57 7.89 1.55 31.84
N GLY A 58 8.66 0.84 31.02
CA GLY A 58 9.38 -0.39 31.40
C GLY A 58 8.56 -1.69 31.36
N LYS A 59 7.24 -1.63 31.09
CA LYS A 59 6.42 -2.83 30.87
C LYS A 59 6.71 -3.43 29.50
N THR A 60 6.76 -4.76 29.40
CA THR A 60 6.85 -5.47 28.12
C THR A 60 5.49 -6.00 27.69
N VAL A 61 5.13 -5.86 26.42
CA VAL A 61 3.90 -6.36 25.82
C VAL A 61 4.18 -7.06 24.49
N PRO A 62 3.68 -8.29 24.25
CA PRO A 62 3.79 -8.93 22.95
C PRO A 62 3.04 -8.12 21.87
N LEU A 63 3.63 -8.00 20.67
CA LEU A 63 3.02 -7.27 19.54
C LEU A 63 1.59 -7.73 19.23
N ALA A 64 1.33 -9.05 19.24
CA ALA A 64 -0.02 -9.58 19.00
C ALA A 64 -1.04 -9.11 20.04
N GLU A 65 -0.67 -9.08 21.32
CA GLU A 65 -1.55 -8.61 22.39
C GLU A 65 -1.74 -7.10 22.33
N LEU A 66 -0.69 -6.35 21.95
CA LEU A 66 -0.81 -4.93 21.67
C LEU A 66 -1.84 -4.68 20.54
N CYS A 67 -1.69 -5.33 19.38
CA CYS A 67 -2.64 -5.19 18.27
C CYS A 67 -4.08 -5.55 18.67
N LYS A 68 -4.30 -6.66 19.38
CA LYS A 68 -5.65 -7.06 19.85
C LYS A 68 -6.26 -6.02 20.79
N SER A 69 -5.45 -5.39 21.65
CA SER A 69 -5.93 -4.36 22.58
C SER A 69 -6.28 -3.03 21.90
N LEU A 70 -5.61 -2.69 20.80
CA LEU A 70 -5.78 -1.42 20.08
C LEU A 70 -6.87 -1.47 19.01
N ILE A 71 -7.14 -2.63 18.43
CA ILE A 71 -8.06 -2.78 17.31
C ILE A 71 -9.51 -2.89 17.83
N PRO A 72 -10.36 -1.88 17.58
CA PRO A 72 -11.73 -1.89 18.11
C PRO A 72 -12.62 -2.89 17.36
N PRO A 73 -13.76 -3.30 17.95
CA PRO A 73 -14.79 -4.04 17.21
C PRO A 73 -15.21 -3.31 15.94
N CYS A 74 -15.48 -4.06 14.86
CA CYS A 74 -15.90 -3.50 13.58
C CYS A 74 -17.43 -3.57 13.43
N ARG A 75 -18.07 -2.43 13.17
CA ARG A 75 -19.54 -2.35 12.98
C ARG A 75 -19.86 -1.85 11.58
N LEU A 76 -19.88 -2.78 10.63
CA LEU A 76 -20.14 -2.44 9.23
C LEU A 76 -21.53 -1.84 9.03
N ASN A 77 -21.63 -0.95 8.06
CA ASN A 77 -22.90 -0.39 7.62
C ASN A 77 -23.81 -1.54 7.09
N PRO A 78 -25.01 -1.75 7.67
CA PRO A 78 -25.90 -2.85 7.28
C PRO A 78 -26.41 -2.74 5.84
N PHE A 79 -26.38 -1.55 5.23
CA PHE A 79 -26.75 -1.35 3.83
C PHE A 79 -25.62 -1.76 2.86
N LEU A 80 -24.39 -1.89 3.35
CA LEU A 80 -23.22 -2.34 2.60
C LEU A 80 -22.87 -3.78 3.03
N PHE A 81 -23.82 -4.69 2.82
CA PHE A 81 -23.84 -6.03 3.41
C PHE A 81 -22.89 -7.05 2.76
N ASN A 82 -22.17 -6.67 1.71
CA ASN A 82 -21.14 -7.49 1.09
C ASN A 82 -19.95 -6.63 0.61
N GLY A 83 -18.83 -7.28 0.32
CA GLY A 83 -17.60 -6.63 -0.11
C GLY A 83 -17.72 -5.84 -1.41
N HIS A 84 -18.57 -6.28 -2.35
CA HIS A 84 -18.82 -5.52 -3.57
C HIS A 84 -19.47 -4.15 -3.27
N LEU A 85 -20.55 -4.14 -2.48
CA LEU A 85 -21.23 -2.89 -2.09
C LEU A 85 -20.32 -1.97 -1.28
N GLN A 86 -19.54 -2.52 -0.34
CA GLN A 86 -18.51 -1.79 0.39
C GLN A 86 -17.51 -1.10 -0.57
N THR A 87 -16.94 -1.86 -1.50
CA THR A 87 -15.97 -1.35 -2.48
C THR A 87 -16.58 -0.33 -3.43
N ILE A 88 -17.81 -0.55 -3.89
CA ILE A 88 -18.53 0.39 -4.77
C ILE A 88 -18.77 1.71 -4.04
N TRP A 89 -19.16 1.64 -2.76
CA TRP A 89 -19.40 2.84 -1.96
C TRP A 89 -18.16 3.72 -1.80
N THR A 90 -16.96 3.13 -1.80
CA THR A 90 -15.70 3.92 -1.81
C THR A 90 -15.63 4.88 -2.98
N VAL A 91 -16.17 4.48 -4.13
CA VAL A 91 -16.15 5.27 -5.36
C VAL A 91 -17.31 6.26 -5.43
N LEU A 92 -18.46 5.91 -4.85
CA LEU A 92 -19.64 6.79 -4.81
C LEU A 92 -19.57 7.86 -3.73
N SER A 93 -18.78 7.63 -2.68
CA SER A 93 -18.67 8.55 -1.55
C SER A 93 -18.09 9.90 -1.99
N LYS A 94 -18.83 10.97 -1.70
CA LYS A 94 -18.45 12.37 -2.01
C LYS A 94 -17.84 13.10 -0.81
N GLN A 95 -17.31 12.36 0.16
CA GLN A 95 -16.67 12.97 1.33
C GLN A 95 -15.42 13.73 0.89
N SER A 96 -15.14 14.86 1.55
CA SER A 96 -13.91 15.62 1.38
C SER A 96 -13.20 15.69 2.72
N VAL A 97 -11.94 15.27 2.74
CA VAL A 97 -11.07 15.35 3.92
C VAL A 97 -9.99 16.39 3.61
N PRO A 98 -9.96 17.53 4.32
CA PRO A 98 -9.09 18.64 3.97
C PRO A 98 -7.65 18.38 4.41
N ILE A 99 -6.89 17.68 3.58
CA ILE A 99 -5.42 17.60 3.66
C ILE A 99 -4.82 18.46 2.56
N TYR A 100 -3.76 19.18 2.88
CA TYR A 100 -3.04 20.09 1.99
C TYR A 100 -1.62 19.56 1.78
N TYR A 101 -1.15 19.65 0.55
CA TYR A 101 0.13 19.08 0.14
C TYR A 101 0.97 20.10 -0.61
N LYS A 102 2.29 20.00 -0.43
CA LYS A 102 3.25 20.53 -1.39
C LYS A 102 4.05 19.39 -2.01
N ARG A 103 4.16 19.39 -3.34
CA ARG A 103 4.84 18.39 -4.15
C ARG A 103 6.29 18.79 -4.36
N ARG A 104 7.20 17.85 -4.12
CA ARG A 104 8.59 17.91 -4.61
C ARG A 104 8.79 16.82 -5.65
N ILE A 105 9.53 17.14 -6.71
CA ILE A 105 10.01 16.17 -7.70
C ILE A 105 11.46 15.84 -7.34
N PHE A 106 11.77 14.55 -7.31
CA PHE A 106 13.11 14.00 -7.11
C PHE A 106 13.56 13.31 -8.39
N GLU A 107 14.86 13.35 -8.66
CA GLU A 107 15.51 12.51 -9.66
C GLU A 107 16.01 11.23 -8.98
N ASN A 108 15.72 10.08 -9.56
CA ASN A 108 16.12 8.80 -8.99
C ASN A 108 17.61 8.54 -9.25
N GLU A 109 18.36 8.26 -8.18
CA GLU A 109 19.81 8.10 -8.18
C GLU A 109 20.26 6.66 -8.51
N ASP A 110 19.32 5.70 -8.64
CA ASP A 110 19.63 4.33 -8.97
C ASP A 110 20.12 4.21 -10.42
N PRO A 111 21.24 3.49 -10.67
CA PRO A 111 21.83 3.40 -12.01
C PRO A 111 20.96 2.62 -13.00
N VAL A 112 19.99 1.83 -12.52
CA VAL A 112 19.09 1.01 -13.34
C VAL A 112 17.67 1.60 -13.38
N TYR A 113 17.14 2.03 -12.24
CA TYR A 113 15.78 2.59 -12.13
C TYR A 113 15.75 4.12 -12.17
N THR A 114 16.32 4.70 -13.23
CA THR A 114 16.47 6.15 -13.42
C THR A 114 15.16 6.88 -13.69
N GLY A 115 15.19 8.21 -13.67
CA GLY A 115 14.04 9.08 -13.97
C GLY A 115 13.48 9.76 -12.74
N HIS A 116 12.40 10.51 -12.91
CA HIS A 116 11.84 11.35 -11.84
C HIS A 116 10.68 10.67 -11.11
N PHE A 117 10.56 10.93 -9.82
CA PHE A 117 9.40 10.58 -9.00
C PHE A 117 8.94 11.78 -8.18
N SER A 118 7.67 11.77 -7.75
CA SER A 118 7.07 12.89 -7.02
C SER A 118 6.70 12.47 -5.61
N VAL A 119 6.76 13.42 -4.68
CA VAL A 119 6.42 13.20 -3.27
C VAL A 119 5.61 14.38 -2.79
N ASP A 120 4.43 14.09 -2.24
CA ASP A 120 3.51 15.07 -1.69
C ASP A 120 3.69 15.13 -0.17
N PHE A 121 4.25 16.22 0.33
CA PHE A 121 4.43 16.44 1.76
C PHE A 121 3.20 17.15 2.32
N VAL A 122 2.64 16.64 3.41
CA VAL A 122 1.56 17.32 4.12
C VAL A 122 2.05 18.68 4.62
N ARG A 123 1.21 19.70 4.47
CA ARG A 123 1.47 21.07 4.93
C ARG A 123 0.25 21.64 5.63
N SER A 124 0.48 22.73 6.37
CA SER A 124 -0.58 23.54 6.94
C SER A 124 -1.57 24.00 5.85
N PRO A 125 -2.86 24.20 6.21
CA PRO A 125 -3.85 24.71 5.28
C PRO A 125 -3.38 25.98 4.56
N ASN A 126 -3.57 26.01 3.24
CA ASN A 126 -3.26 27.15 2.38
C ASN A 126 -4.32 27.28 1.28
N THR A 127 -4.22 28.32 0.46
CA THR A 127 -5.09 28.55 -0.70
C THR A 127 -4.41 28.18 -2.02
N ASP A 128 -3.26 27.52 -1.96
CA ASP A 128 -2.45 27.21 -3.13
C ASP A 128 -3.15 26.13 -3.96
N HIS A 129 -3.15 26.30 -5.27
CA HIS A 129 -3.66 25.32 -6.20
C HIS A 129 -2.86 25.36 -7.49
N GLU A 130 -2.31 24.21 -7.89
CA GLU A 130 -1.60 24.08 -9.15
C GLU A 130 -2.47 23.36 -10.19
N PRO A 131 -2.72 23.97 -11.36
CA PRO A 131 -3.41 23.30 -12.45
C PRO A 131 -2.74 21.97 -12.84
N GLY A 132 -3.53 20.90 -12.93
CA GLY A 132 -3.05 19.57 -13.30
C GLY A 132 -2.54 18.71 -12.13
N LEU A 133 -2.45 19.26 -10.92
CA LEU A 133 -2.26 18.49 -9.69
C LEU A 133 -3.62 18.16 -9.02
N PRO A 134 -3.66 17.17 -8.12
CA PRO A 134 -4.85 16.90 -7.33
C PRO A 134 -5.26 18.10 -6.46
N PRO A 135 -6.52 18.14 -5.99
CA PRO A 135 -7.00 19.23 -5.12
C PRO A 135 -6.09 19.48 -3.91
N ARG A 136 -5.93 20.75 -3.53
CA ARG A 136 -5.10 21.20 -2.39
C ARG A 136 -3.63 20.75 -2.48
N THR A 137 -3.12 20.67 -3.71
CA THR A 137 -1.72 20.34 -3.97
C THR A 137 -1.09 21.44 -4.80
N SER A 138 0.05 21.95 -4.37
CA SER A 138 0.91 22.87 -5.13
C SER A 138 2.35 22.37 -5.14
N TYR A 139 3.24 22.97 -5.94
CA TYR A 139 4.66 22.64 -5.87
C TYR A 139 5.35 23.40 -4.74
N PHE A 140 6.42 22.81 -4.19
CA PHE A 140 7.38 23.58 -3.40
C PHE A 140 8.15 24.56 -4.29
N THR A 141 8.36 25.77 -3.81
CA THR A 141 9.50 26.59 -4.28
C THR A 141 10.80 26.02 -3.72
N GLU A 142 11.94 26.37 -4.32
CA GLU A 142 13.23 25.91 -3.83
C GLU A 142 13.52 26.41 -2.40
N GLU A 143 13.18 27.66 -2.09
CA GLU A 143 13.30 28.23 -0.75
C GLU A 143 12.42 27.50 0.26
N GLU A 144 11.16 27.19 -0.08
CA GLU A 144 10.26 26.46 0.81
C GLU A 144 10.76 25.03 1.08
N PHE A 145 11.35 24.38 0.08
CA PHE A 145 11.88 23.03 0.23
C PHE A 145 13.17 23.01 1.07
N GLN A 146 14.04 24.01 0.92
CA GLN A 146 15.22 24.16 1.76
C GLN A 146 14.84 24.47 3.22
N ASN A 147 13.75 25.21 3.41
CA ASN A 147 13.21 25.58 4.72
C ASN A 147 12.03 24.70 5.16
N ILE A 148 11.94 23.47 4.67
CA ILE A 148 10.86 22.50 4.97
C ILE A 148 10.77 22.10 6.47
N GLY A 149 11.65 22.67 7.30
CA GLY A 149 11.94 22.38 8.70
C GLY A 149 10.72 22.07 9.56
N SER A 150 10.90 21.03 10.38
CA SER A 150 10.01 20.60 11.46
C SER A 150 10.89 19.99 12.55
N LEU A 151 10.38 19.87 13.78
CA LEU A 151 11.14 19.25 14.87
C LEU A 151 11.55 17.84 14.48
N ASP A 152 12.87 17.58 14.47
CA ASP A 152 13.42 16.28 14.06
C ASP A 152 12.82 15.12 14.89
N SER A 153 12.38 15.37 16.13
CA SER A 153 11.75 14.36 16.99
C SER A 153 10.29 14.00 16.64
N LYS A 154 9.57 14.77 15.81
CA LYS A 154 8.17 14.44 15.45
C LYS A 154 8.12 13.16 14.62
N PRO A 155 7.23 12.20 14.92
CA PRO A 155 7.07 11.01 14.09
C PRO A 155 6.56 11.39 12.70
N MET A 156 7.03 10.68 11.68
CA MET A 156 6.59 10.88 10.31
C MET A 156 6.05 9.60 9.68
N LEU A 157 4.91 9.74 9.01
CA LEU A 157 4.28 8.69 8.25
C LEU A 157 4.62 8.83 6.75
N VAL A 158 5.13 7.75 6.16
CA VAL A 158 5.40 7.64 4.71
C VAL A 158 4.34 6.73 4.11
N LEU A 159 3.58 7.26 3.14
CA LEU A 159 2.40 6.61 2.59
C LEU A 159 2.61 6.21 1.12
N LEU A 160 2.12 5.02 0.76
CA LEU A 160 2.06 4.52 -0.61
C LEU A 160 0.62 4.25 -1.03
N HIS A 161 0.15 4.96 -2.05
CA HIS A 161 -1.20 4.81 -2.58
C HIS A 161 -1.38 3.54 -3.43
N GLY A 162 -2.63 3.19 -3.75
CA GLY A 162 -2.97 2.03 -4.57
C GLY A 162 -2.84 2.27 -6.08
N LEU A 163 -3.35 1.33 -6.88
CA LEU A 163 -3.26 1.37 -8.34
C LEU A 163 -3.86 2.67 -8.91
N SER A 164 -3.06 3.42 -9.67
CA SER A 164 -3.42 4.63 -10.42
C SER A 164 -3.92 5.82 -9.59
N GLY A 165 -3.77 5.76 -8.26
CA GLY A 165 -4.26 6.77 -7.33
C GLY A 165 -3.28 7.92 -7.03
N GLY A 166 -3.36 8.47 -5.82
CA GLY A 166 -2.47 9.53 -5.35
C GLY A 166 -2.69 9.94 -3.89
N SER A 167 -2.19 11.11 -3.53
CA SER A 167 -2.37 11.76 -2.22
C SER A 167 -3.81 12.21 -1.93
N HIS A 168 -4.65 12.33 -2.94
CA HIS A 168 -6.06 12.76 -2.83
C HIS A 168 -7.03 11.62 -2.47
N GLU A 169 -6.55 10.38 -2.42
CA GLU A 169 -7.36 9.20 -2.17
C GLU A 169 -8.03 9.24 -0.80
N LEU A 170 -9.36 9.07 -0.76
CA LEU A 170 -10.13 9.25 0.49
C LEU A 170 -9.76 8.25 1.59
N TYR A 171 -9.44 7.00 1.22
CA TYR A 171 -8.98 6.01 2.19
C TYR A 171 -7.67 6.44 2.87
N LEU A 172 -6.81 7.14 2.13
CA LEU A 172 -5.51 7.62 2.59
C LEU A 172 -5.70 8.86 3.46
N CYS A 173 -6.50 9.82 2.99
CA CYS A 173 -6.81 11.04 3.74
C CYS A 173 -7.50 10.75 5.08
N HIS A 174 -8.36 9.73 5.16
CA HIS A 174 -8.98 9.31 6.43
C HIS A 174 -7.95 8.83 7.46
N VAL A 175 -6.86 8.17 7.04
CA VAL A 175 -5.78 7.78 7.97
C VAL A 175 -4.91 8.98 8.32
N LEU A 176 -4.63 9.86 7.35
CA LEU A 176 -3.78 11.03 7.56
C LEU A 176 -4.38 12.03 8.55
N ALA A 177 -5.65 12.40 8.37
CA ALA A 177 -6.30 13.49 9.11
C ALA A 177 -6.11 13.42 10.65
N PRO A 178 -6.42 12.31 11.33
CA PRO A 178 -6.24 12.23 12.78
C PRO A 178 -4.75 12.19 13.22
N LEU A 179 -3.84 11.73 12.36
CA LEU A 179 -2.41 11.66 12.67
C LEU A 179 -1.72 13.03 12.53
N VAL A 180 -1.99 13.75 11.44
CA VAL A 180 -1.35 15.06 11.17
C VAL A 180 -2.03 16.22 11.88
N GLY A 181 -3.32 16.09 12.23
CA GLY A 181 -4.02 17.04 13.09
C GLY A 181 -3.60 16.86 14.56
N ASP A 182 -4.52 16.37 15.40
CA ASP A 182 -4.30 16.22 16.85
C ASP A 182 -3.20 15.21 17.20
N GLY A 183 -2.81 14.38 16.22
CA GLY A 183 -1.78 13.38 16.41
C GLY A 183 -0.36 13.93 16.49
N GLY A 184 -0.10 15.12 15.94
CA GLY A 184 1.22 15.75 15.92
C GLY A 184 2.24 15.08 14.98
N TRP A 185 1.78 14.38 13.94
CA TRP A 185 2.63 13.71 12.96
C TRP A 185 2.96 14.62 11.77
N GLU A 186 4.14 14.42 11.21
CA GLU A 186 4.43 14.84 9.84
C GLU A 186 4.08 13.69 8.88
N ALA A 187 3.84 13.99 7.61
CA ALA A 187 3.60 12.92 6.63
C ALA A 187 4.00 13.30 5.22
N CYS A 188 4.35 12.28 4.42
CA CYS A 188 4.50 12.42 2.99
C CYS A 188 3.94 11.21 2.24
N VAL A 189 3.43 11.44 1.03
CA VAL A 189 2.91 10.42 0.13
C VAL A 189 3.87 10.30 -1.05
N ILE A 190 4.44 9.12 -1.26
CA ILE A 190 5.23 8.83 -2.46
C ILE A 190 4.24 8.61 -3.60
N ILE A 191 4.35 9.42 -4.64
CA ILE A 191 3.48 9.37 -5.80
C ILE A 191 4.12 8.47 -6.84
N SER A 192 3.42 7.38 -7.15
CA SER A 192 3.84 6.43 -8.15
C SER A 192 4.01 7.10 -9.52
N ARG A 193 5.07 6.74 -10.24
CA ARG A 193 5.45 7.40 -11.51
C ARG A 193 4.28 7.43 -12.50
N GLY A 194 3.97 8.63 -12.98
CA GLY A 194 2.88 8.91 -13.92
C GLY A 194 1.52 9.19 -13.27
N CYS A 195 1.36 8.92 -11.97
CA CYS A 195 0.08 9.09 -11.26
C CYS A 195 -0.11 10.50 -10.70
N ALA A 196 -1.35 10.85 -10.36
CA ALA A 196 -1.71 12.09 -9.68
C ALA A 196 -1.07 13.36 -10.28
N GLY A 197 -1.02 13.49 -11.60
CA GLY A 197 -0.42 14.63 -12.30
C GLY A 197 1.11 14.61 -12.41
N SER A 198 1.78 13.59 -11.86
CA SER A 198 3.23 13.40 -12.03
C SER A 198 3.55 12.99 -13.46
N LYS A 199 4.59 13.60 -14.04
CA LYS A 199 5.12 13.25 -15.37
C LYS A 199 6.21 12.20 -15.24
N ILE A 200 6.28 11.28 -16.20
CA ILE A 200 7.44 10.38 -16.33
C ILE A 200 8.49 11.00 -17.25
N THR A 201 9.75 10.63 -17.02
CA THR A 201 10.90 11.05 -17.84
C THR A 201 11.60 9.88 -18.51
N THR A 202 11.16 8.65 -18.23
CA THR A 202 11.63 7.41 -18.85
C THR A 202 10.45 6.65 -19.45
N SER A 203 10.71 5.53 -20.14
CA SER A 203 9.66 4.64 -20.67
C SER A 203 9.03 3.74 -19.60
N VAL A 204 9.41 3.90 -18.33
CA VAL A 204 9.04 3.01 -17.22
C VAL A 204 8.06 3.73 -16.30
N LEU A 205 6.84 3.19 -16.22
CA LEU A 205 5.87 3.51 -15.16
C LEU A 205 6.28 2.83 -13.85
N TYR A 206 5.41 2.87 -12.84
CA TYR A 206 5.54 2.02 -11.65
C TYR A 206 4.85 0.66 -11.85
N ASN A 207 5.24 -0.32 -11.02
CA ASN A 207 4.55 -1.60 -10.92
C ASN A 207 4.63 -2.13 -9.46
N ALA A 208 4.13 -3.33 -9.19
CA ALA A 208 4.10 -3.93 -7.86
C ALA A 208 5.49 -4.18 -7.22
N ARG A 209 6.57 -4.11 -8.01
CA ARG A 209 7.97 -4.34 -7.61
C ARG A 209 8.74 -3.04 -7.35
N ALA A 210 8.15 -1.87 -7.62
CA ALA A 210 8.83 -0.57 -7.64
C ALA A 210 9.25 -0.04 -6.26
N THR A 211 10.24 -0.68 -5.62
CA THR A 211 10.74 -0.31 -4.27
C THR A 211 11.79 0.79 -4.27
N TRP A 212 12.38 1.12 -5.42
CA TRP A 212 13.48 2.09 -5.55
C TRP A 212 13.13 3.51 -5.12
N ASP A 213 11.99 4.05 -5.56
CA ASP A 213 11.58 5.41 -5.18
C ASP A 213 11.32 5.48 -3.66
N VAL A 214 10.81 4.40 -3.06
CA VAL A 214 10.64 4.26 -1.59
C VAL A 214 11.98 4.29 -0.88
N ARG A 215 12.93 3.49 -1.34
CA ARG A 215 14.28 3.41 -0.78
C ARG A 215 14.98 4.75 -0.83
N GLN A 216 14.93 5.45 -1.95
CA GLN A 216 15.56 6.77 -2.06
C GLN A 216 14.86 7.81 -1.18
N MET A 217 13.52 7.81 -1.13
CA MET A 217 12.79 8.70 -0.23
C MET A 217 13.17 8.47 1.23
N VAL A 218 13.24 7.22 1.68
CA VAL A 218 13.62 6.90 3.07
C VAL A 218 15.07 7.31 3.35
N LYS A 219 16.00 7.09 2.41
CA LYS A 219 17.38 7.57 2.52
C LYS A 219 17.45 9.10 2.66
N TRP A 220 16.70 9.82 1.83
CA TRP A 220 16.62 11.28 1.92
C TRP A 220 16.04 11.71 3.27
N LEU A 221 14.95 11.09 3.73
CA LEU A 221 14.34 11.41 5.03
C LEU A 221 15.30 11.16 6.19
N ARG A 222 16.09 10.09 6.15
CA ARG A 222 17.11 9.79 7.17
C ARG A 222 18.24 10.80 7.17
N LYS A 223 18.65 11.30 6.00
CA LYS A 223 19.66 12.35 5.88
C LYS A 223 19.13 13.71 6.35
N THR A 224 17.90 14.06 5.99
CA THR A 224 17.28 15.36 6.32
C THR A 224 16.81 15.42 7.77
N TYR A 225 16.32 14.29 8.32
CA TYR A 225 15.78 14.16 9.66
C TYR A 225 16.37 12.95 10.39
N PRO A 226 17.61 13.06 10.91
CA PRO A 226 18.34 11.93 11.49
C PRO A 226 17.65 11.27 12.69
N ASN A 227 16.98 12.05 13.55
CA ASN A 227 16.38 11.55 14.79
C ASN A 227 14.89 11.19 14.64
N ARG A 228 14.28 11.50 13.49
CA ARG A 228 12.86 11.32 13.23
C ARG A 228 12.42 9.86 13.22
N PRO A 229 11.47 9.44 14.08
CA PRO A 229 10.85 8.13 13.93
C PRO A 229 10.07 8.08 12.61
N LEU A 230 10.40 7.13 11.73
CA LEU A 230 9.69 6.94 10.46
C LEU A 230 8.78 5.73 10.56
N PHE A 231 7.59 5.84 9.99
CA PHE A 231 6.61 4.75 9.91
C PHE A 231 6.10 4.62 8.48
N GLY A 232 5.81 3.40 8.05
CA GLY A 232 5.30 3.12 6.71
C GLY A 232 3.83 2.72 6.71
N ILE A 233 3.06 3.15 5.72
CA ILE A 233 1.76 2.57 5.43
C ILE A 233 1.56 2.45 3.92
N GLY A 234 1.07 1.30 3.48
CA GLY A 234 0.73 1.06 2.09
C GLY A 234 -0.70 0.58 1.95
N PHE A 235 -1.35 0.97 0.85
CA PHE A 235 -2.72 0.61 0.52
C PHE A 235 -2.76 -0.13 -0.81
N SER A 236 -3.43 -1.29 -0.86
CA SER A 236 -3.58 -2.08 -2.08
C SER A 236 -2.21 -2.33 -2.75
N LEU A 237 -2.01 -1.98 -4.02
CA LEU A 237 -0.73 -2.12 -4.70
C LEU A 237 0.45 -1.43 -3.97
N GLY A 238 0.22 -0.27 -3.33
CA GLY A 238 1.22 0.39 -2.50
C GLY A 238 1.57 -0.41 -1.24
N ALA A 239 0.63 -1.21 -0.72
CA ALA A 239 0.90 -2.16 0.36
C ALA A 239 1.84 -3.27 -0.09
N ASN A 240 1.69 -3.76 -1.32
CA ASN A 240 2.58 -4.77 -1.90
C ASN A 240 4.00 -4.23 -2.08
N ILE A 241 4.12 -3.02 -2.66
CA ILE A 241 5.41 -2.33 -2.84
C ILE A 241 6.09 -2.12 -1.48
N LEU A 242 5.36 -1.60 -0.49
CA LEU A 242 5.89 -1.40 0.86
C LEU A 242 6.35 -2.73 1.48
N THR A 243 5.55 -3.79 1.37
CA THR A 243 5.88 -5.11 1.93
C THR A 243 7.18 -5.65 1.34
N ASN A 244 7.35 -5.56 0.01
CA ASN A 244 8.61 -5.94 -0.64
C ASN A 244 9.78 -5.07 -0.16
N TYR A 245 9.60 -3.75 -0.06
CA TYR A 245 10.63 -2.86 0.47
C TYR A 245 11.05 -3.24 1.90
N LEU A 246 10.08 -3.44 2.81
CA LEU A 246 10.34 -3.83 4.20
C LEU A 246 11.14 -5.14 4.29
N ALA A 247 10.84 -6.08 3.39
CA ALA A 247 11.47 -7.38 3.33
C ALA A 247 12.89 -7.31 2.73
N GLU A 248 13.09 -6.49 1.71
CA GLU A 248 14.42 -6.22 1.12
C GLU A 248 15.37 -5.56 2.11
N GLU A 249 14.89 -4.57 2.86
CA GLU A 249 15.71 -3.88 3.86
C GLU A 249 15.92 -4.72 5.12
N GLY A 250 15.00 -5.64 5.44
CA GLY A 250 15.11 -6.55 6.58
C GLY A 250 15.43 -5.82 7.89
N SER A 251 16.54 -6.19 8.53
CA SER A 251 17.03 -5.55 9.78
C SER A 251 17.50 -4.12 9.57
N ASP A 252 17.92 -3.76 8.37
CA ASP A 252 18.43 -2.43 8.04
C ASP A 252 17.30 -1.44 7.73
N CYS A 253 16.04 -1.92 7.73
CA CYS A 253 14.88 -1.08 7.53
C CYS A 253 14.87 0.09 8.52
N ALA A 254 14.71 1.29 7.97
CA ALA A 254 14.73 2.54 8.73
C ALA A 254 13.37 2.87 9.36
N PHE A 255 12.31 2.18 8.96
CA PHE A 255 10.98 2.31 9.57
C PHE A 255 10.95 1.63 10.94
N LYS A 256 10.23 2.23 11.89
CA LYS A 256 10.06 1.71 13.26
C LYS A 256 8.84 0.79 13.39
N ALA A 257 7.82 0.99 12.56
CA ALA A 257 6.70 0.08 12.37
C ALA A 257 6.03 0.33 11.02
N ALA A 258 5.21 -0.61 10.55
CA ALA A 258 4.44 -0.44 9.34
C ALA A 258 3.00 -0.98 9.42
N ILE A 259 2.12 -0.44 8.56
CA ILE A 259 0.78 -0.98 8.32
C ILE A 259 0.63 -1.37 6.84
N ILE A 260 0.04 -2.54 6.61
CA ILE A 260 -0.19 -3.13 5.28
C ILE A 260 -1.70 -3.31 5.10
N LEU A 261 -2.35 -2.50 4.25
CA LEU A 261 -3.81 -2.50 4.08
C LEU A 261 -4.26 -3.09 2.74
N SER A 262 -5.14 -4.11 2.80
CA SER A 262 -5.75 -4.74 1.62
C SER A 262 -4.72 -5.14 0.54
N ASN A 263 -3.60 -5.74 0.98
CA ASN A 263 -2.46 -6.04 0.12
C ASN A 263 -2.77 -7.19 -0.86
N PRO A 264 -2.51 -7.06 -2.17
CA PRO A 264 -2.52 -8.18 -3.10
C PRO A 264 -1.25 -9.04 -2.96
N TRP A 265 -1.16 -9.79 -1.86
CA TRP A 265 0.03 -10.57 -1.47
C TRP A 265 0.55 -11.52 -2.56
N ASP A 266 -0.36 -12.23 -3.23
CA ASP A 266 -0.07 -13.05 -4.40
C ASP A 266 -0.82 -12.46 -5.62
N LEU A 267 -0.05 -11.86 -6.53
CA LEU A 267 -0.56 -11.21 -7.72
C LEU A 267 -1.13 -12.20 -8.74
N MET A 268 -0.61 -13.44 -8.77
CA MET A 268 -1.13 -14.48 -9.65
C MET A 268 -2.49 -14.95 -9.14
N ALA A 269 -2.60 -15.28 -7.86
CA ALA A 269 -3.87 -15.64 -7.23
C ALA A 269 -4.89 -14.50 -7.34
N GLY A 270 -4.45 -13.25 -7.12
CA GLY A 270 -5.27 -12.06 -7.31
C GLY A 270 -5.78 -11.91 -8.74
N ASN A 271 -4.91 -12.09 -9.75
CA ASN A 271 -5.31 -12.06 -11.16
C ASN A 271 -6.33 -13.16 -11.49
N LEU A 272 -6.13 -14.39 -11.00
CA LEU A 272 -7.09 -15.49 -11.21
C LEU A 272 -8.44 -15.17 -10.56
N ALA A 273 -8.45 -14.62 -9.34
CA ALA A 273 -9.68 -14.23 -8.65
C ALA A 273 -10.42 -13.09 -9.35
N LEU A 274 -9.69 -12.12 -9.90
CA LEU A 274 -10.26 -11.05 -10.73
C LEU A 274 -10.87 -11.59 -12.04
N GLN A 275 -10.46 -12.76 -12.50
CA GLN A 275 -11.00 -13.40 -13.71
C GLN A 275 -12.04 -14.49 -13.43
N ARG A 276 -12.20 -14.89 -12.15
CA ARG A 276 -13.00 -16.07 -11.75
C ARG A 276 -14.46 -15.99 -12.15
N THR A 277 -15.07 -14.81 -12.04
CA THR A 277 -16.47 -14.59 -12.41
C THR A 277 -16.57 -13.58 -13.54
N TRP A 278 -17.63 -13.67 -14.33
CA TRP A 278 -17.90 -12.68 -15.37
C TRP A 278 -17.97 -11.26 -14.80
N PHE A 279 -18.59 -11.10 -13.62
CA PHE A 279 -18.68 -9.82 -12.92
C PHE A 279 -17.29 -9.32 -12.52
N ASN A 280 -16.46 -10.13 -11.86
CA ASN A 280 -15.12 -9.71 -11.43
C ASN A 280 -14.27 -9.28 -12.62
N ARG A 281 -14.36 -10.06 -13.71
CA ARG A 281 -13.60 -9.80 -14.95
C ARG A 281 -14.01 -8.51 -15.62
N ASN A 282 -15.32 -8.26 -15.75
CA ASN A 282 -15.82 -7.11 -16.50
C ASN A 282 -16.04 -5.84 -15.66
N ALA A 283 -16.15 -5.96 -14.34
CA ALA A 283 -16.29 -4.83 -13.44
C ALA A 283 -14.93 -4.38 -12.88
N TYR A 284 -14.19 -5.25 -12.19
CA TYR A 284 -12.91 -4.88 -11.56
C TYR A 284 -11.74 -4.95 -12.54
N SER A 285 -11.45 -6.12 -13.13
CA SER A 285 -10.28 -6.29 -13.99
C SER A 285 -10.33 -5.37 -15.22
N ALA A 286 -11.50 -5.27 -15.86
CA ALA A 286 -11.69 -4.38 -17.01
C ALA A 286 -11.55 -2.91 -16.63
N SER A 287 -12.03 -2.52 -15.43
CA SER A 287 -11.87 -1.15 -15.00
C SER A 287 -10.43 -0.79 -14.63
N MET A 288 -9.71 -1.70 -13.97
CA MET A 288 -8.29 -1.50 -13.68
C MET A 288 -7.49 -1.40 -14.98
N GLY A 289 -7.76 -2.28 -15.96
CA GLY A 289 -7.16 -2.21 -17.29
C GLY A 289 -7.45 -0.89 -17.99
N ARG A 290 -8.68 -0.37 -17.89
CA ARG A 290 -9.05 0.95 -18.44
C ARG A 290 -8.34 2.11 -17.73
N SER A 291 -8.20 2.06 -16.40
CA SER A 291 -7.44 3.08 -15.65
C SER A 291 -5.96 3.08 -16.07
N MET A 292 -5.35 1.90 -16.19
CA MET A 292 -3.96 1.77 -16.61
C MET A 292 -3.75 2.18 -18.07
N ARG A 293 -4.71 1.90 -18.97
CA ARG A 293 -4.67 2.43 -20.34
C ARG A 293 -4.76 3.95 -20.37
N ALA A 294 -5.64 4.56 -19.57
CA ALA A 294 -5.72 6.02 -19.47
C ALA A 294 -4.41 6.63 -18.91
N LEU A 295 -3.77 5.94 -17.97
CA LEU A 295 -2.43 6.31 -17.49
C LEU A 295 -1.40 6.23 -18.62
N PHE A 296 -1.41 5.16 -19.41
CA PHE A 296 -0.53 5.02 -20.57
C PHE A 296 -0.74 6.12 -21.60
N GLU A 297 -1.98 6.45 -21.99
CA GLU A 297 -2.24 7.50 -22.99
C GLU A 297 -1.69 8.86 -22.56
N ARG A 298 -1.76 9.19 -21.26
CA ARG A 298 -1.18 10.43 -20.72
C ARG A 298 0.34 10.52 -20.88
N HIS A 299 1.02 9.38 -21.02
CA HIS A 299 2.48 9.28 -21.07
C HIS A 299 2.98 8.53 -22.31
N VAL A 300 2.15 8.38 -23.34
CA VAL A 300 2.44 7.55 -24.52
C VAL A 300 3.73 7.99 -25.22
N GLU A 301 4.00 9.29 -25.27
CA GLU A 301 5.21 9.86 -25.87
C GLU A 301 6.51 9.37 -25.20
N HIS A 302 6.47 9.00 -23.92
CA HIS A 302 7.62 8.50 -23.19
C HIS A 302 7.66 6.97 -23.22
N ILE A 303 6.52 6.31 -23.01
CA ILE A 303 6.45 4.84 -22.94
C ILE A 303 6.75 4.21 -24.32
N SER A 304 6.24 4.79 -25.41
CA SER A 304 6.43 4.30 -26.78
C SER A 304 7.88 4.41 -27.29
N LYS A 305 8.76 5.12 -26.57
CA LYS A 305 10.21 5.11 -26.86
C LYS A 305 10.84 3.74 -26.62
N ASN A 306 10.19 2.86 -25.84
CA ASN A 306 10.61 1.48 -25.73
C ASN A 306 10.14 0.71 -26.98
N PRO A 307 11.05 0.16 -27.81
CA PRO A 307 10.72 -0.48 -29.09
C PRO A 307 9.89 -1.77 -28.94
N LYS A 308 9.76 -2.30 -27.72
CA LYS A 308 8.93 -3.48 -27.43
C LYS A 308 7.46 -3.13 -27.16
N ILE A 309 7.09 -1.85 -27.19
CA ILE A 309 5.73 -1.40 -26.97
C ILE A 309 4.99 -1.25 -28.29
N ASP A 310 3.94 -2.05 -28.45
CA ASP A 310 2.97 -1.89 -29.53
C ASP A 310 1.81 -1.00 -29.04
N VAL A 311 1.81 0.26 -29.46
CA VAL A 311 0.83 1.27 -29.04
C VAL A 311 -0.59 0.88 -29.45
N ASP A 312 -0.77 0.28 -30.63
CA ASP A 312 -2.09 -0.06 -31.15
C ASP A 312 -2.69 -1.26 -30.39
N VAL A 313 -1.86 -2.20 -29.96
CA VAL A 313 -2.28 -3.28 -29.05
C VAL A 313 -2.65 -2.71 -27.69
N VAL A 314 -1.82 -1.83 -27.10
CA VAL A 314 -2.08 -1.23 -25.78
C VAL A 314 -3.40 -0.45 -25.76
N ARG A 315 -3.73 0.25 -26.85
CA ARG A 315 -5.01 0.97 -27.00
C ARG A 315 -6.24 0.07 -26.98
N LYS A 316 -6.09 -1.20 -27.39
CA LYS A 316 -7.18 -2.17 -27.51
C LYS A 316 -7.35 -3.07 -26.28
N ILE A 317 -6.42 -3.04 -25.32
CA ILE A 317 -6.52 -3.87 -24.12
C ILE A 317 -7.81 -3.55 -23.36
N LYS A 318 -8.39 -4.57 -22.72
CA LYS A 318 -9.57 -4.43 -21.89
C LYS A 318 -9.26 -4.70 -20.42
N TYR A 319 -8.44 -5.68 -20.12
CA TYR A 319 -8.23 -6.22 -18.77
C TYR A 319 -6.84 -5.88 -18.21
N LEU A 320 -6.71 -5.89 -16.88
CA LEU A 320 -5.46 -5.53 -16.19
C LEU A 320 -4.27 -6.40 -16.64
N HIS A 321 -4.45 -7.72 -16.74
CA HIS A 321 -3.36 -8.62 -17.12
C HIS A 321 -2.86 -8.40 -18.55
N GLU A 322 -3.69 -7.85 -19.44
CA GLU A 322 -3.26 -7.47 -20.78
C GLU A 322 -2.35 -6.24 -20.73
N PHE A 323 -2.66 -5.26 -19.86
CA PHE A 323 -1.76 -4.14 -19.58
C PHE A 323 -0.42 -4.64 -19.03
N ASP A 324 -0.47 -5.55 -18.06
CA ASP A 324 0.73 -6.11 -17.46
C ASP A 324 1.58 -6.85 -18.51
N ARG A 325 0.95 -7.60 -19.42
CA ARG A 325 1.64 -8.30 -20.51
C ARG A 325 2.25 -7.36 -21.54
N HIS A 326 1.50 -6.35 -21.98
CA HIS A 326 1.88 -5.53 -23.14
C HIS A 326 2.61 -4.23 -22.76
N VAL A 327 2.59 -3.83 -21.48
CA VAL A 327 3.29 -2.63 -21.00
C VAL A 327 4.29 -2.98 -19.90
N GLN A 328 3.83 -3.59 -18.79
CA GLN A 328 4.73 -3.84 -17.65
C GLN A 328 5.83 -4.84 -18.01
N GLY A 329 5.49 -5.93 -18.70
CA GLY A 329 6.47 -6.93 -19.14
C GLY A 329 7.57 -6.31 -19.99
N PRO A 330 7.26 -5.66 -21.12
CA PRO A 330 8.23 -5.01 -21.99
C PRO A 330 9.08 -3.91 -21.31
N THR A 331 8.46 -3.07 -20.48
CA THR A 331 9.16 -1.94 -19.84
C THR A 331 10.07 -2.36 -18.69
N TRP A 332 9.70 -3.41 -17.95
CA TRP A 332 10.48 -3.95 -16.83
C TRP A 332 11.35 -5.15 -17.20
N GLY A 333 11.27 -5.62 -18.45
CA GLY A 333 12.06 -6.76 -18.94
C GLY A 333 11.53 -8.13 -18.54
N TYR A 334 10.28 -8.25 -18.07
CA TYR A 334 9.68 -9.56 -17.82
C TYR A 334 9.24 -10.24 -19.12
N PRO A 335 9.50 -11.55 -19.29
CA PRO A 335 9.13 -12.27 -20.50
C PRO A 335 7.63 -12.56 -20.61
N THR A 336 6.91 -12.56 -19.48
CA THR A 336 5.45 -12.77 -19.40
C THR A 336 4.90 -12.03 -18.19
N GLU A 337 3.60 -11.72 -18.19
CA GLU A 337 2.92 -11.20 -16.99
C GLU A 337 2.98 -12.19 -15.83
N GLY A 338 3.00 -13.50 -16.11
CA GLY A 338 3.20 -14.51 -15.08
C GLY A 338 4.56 -14.42 -14.40
N ALA A 339 5.63 -14.16 -15.17
CA ALA A 339 6.96 -13.91 -14.60
C ALA A 339 7.00 -12.63 -13.76
N TYR A 340 6.29 -11.59 -14.17
CA TYR A 340 6.10 -10.39 -13.36
C TYR A 340 5.32 -10.69 -12.06
N TYR A 341 4.20 -11.40 -12.12
CA TYR A 341 3.36 -11.68 -10.95
C TYR A 341 4.09 -12.46 -9.88
N ARG A 342 4.73 -13.57 -10.24
CA ARG A 342 5.64 -14.26 -9.33
C ARG A 342 7.06 -13.75 -9.40
N ASP A 343 7.27 -12.46 -9.66
CA ASP A 343 8.43 -11.72 -9.16
C ASP A 343 7.97 -10.73 -8.09
N ALA A 344 6.95 -9.94 -8.42
CA ALA A 344 6.48 -8.83 -7.61
C ALA A 344 5.53 -9.20 -6.47
N SER A 345 5.00 -10.41 -6.40
CA SER A 345 4.21 -10.89 -5.24
C SER A 345 5.00 -10.78 -3.93
N SER A 346 4.33 -10.37 -2.87
CA SER A 346 4.92 -10.12 -1.54
C SER A 346 4.59 -11.19 -0.48
N VAL A 347 3.90 -12.28 -0.88
CA VAL A 347 3.58 -13.42 -0.02
C VAL A 347 4.82 -14.03 0.64
N ASP A 348 5.88 -14.29 -0.13
CA ASP A 348 7.15 -14.84 0.40
C ASP A 348 7.92 -13.77 1.20
N SER A 349 7.85 -12.52 0.76
CA SER A 349 8.57 -11.38 1.33
C SER A 349 8.24 -11.14 2.81
N VAL A 350 7.03 -11.50 3.26
CA VAL A 350 6.59 -11.31 4.66
C VAL A 350 7.56 -11.94 5.68
N MET A 351 8.21 -13.03 5.30
CA MET A 351 9.14 -13.79 6.14
C MET A 351 10.50 -13.11 6.32
N ALA A 352 10.83 -12.09 5.50
CA ALA A 352 12.07 -11.32 5.61
C ALA A 352 11.90 -9.98 6.35
N ILE A 353 10.68 -9.55 6.67
CA ILE A 353 10.43 -8.30 7.43
C ILE A 353 10.96 -8.44 8.87
N ARG A 354 11.70 -7.44 9.36
CA ARG A 354 12.31 -7.42 10.72
C ARG A 354 11.90 -6.23 11.57
N ILE A 355 10.78 -5.58 11.22
CA ILE A 355 10.18 -4.52 12.02
C ILE A 355 8.72 -4.88 12.35
N PRO A 356 8.16 -4.37 13.47
CA PRO A 356 6.76 -4.59 13.78
C PRO A 356 5.83 -4.15 12.64
N PHE A 357 4.95 -5.03 12.19
CA PHE A 357 3.93 -4.67 11.20
C PHE A 357 2.55 -5.23 11.53
N LEU A 358 1.53 -4.45 11.15
CA LEU A 358 0.13 -4.84 11.23
C LEU A 358 -0.45 -4.87 9.80
N ALA A 359 -0.87 -6.05 9.36
CA ALA A 359 -1.64 -6.21 8.14
C ALA A 359 -3.13 -6.24 8.47
N ILE A 360 -3.97 -5.54 7.69
CA ILE A 360 -5.43 -5.57 7.85
C ILE A 360 -6.10 -5.91 6.51
N HIS A 361 -6.97 -6.92 6.52
CA HIS A 361 -7.60 -7.45 5.30
C HIS A 361 -9.07 -7.88 5.50
N ALA A 362 -9.91 -7.66 4.49
CA ALA A 362 -11.30 -8.12 4.50
C ALA A 362 -11.40 -9.44 3.72
N GLU A 363 -11.98 -10.47 4.32
CA GLU A 363 -12.10 -11.79 3.69
C GLU A 363 -13.07 -11.78 2.50
N ASP A 364 -13.96 -10.78 2.41
CA ASP A 364 -14.87 -10.55 1.28
C ASP A 364 -14.35 -9.51 0.27
N ASP A 365 -13.07 -9.14 0.34
CA ASP A 365 -12.46 -8.20 -0.61
C ASP A 365 -12.53 -8.74 -2.04
N PRO A 366 -13.22 -8.04 -2.97
CA PRO A 366 -13.44 -8.53 -4.33
C PRO A 366 -12.25 -8.32 -5.27
N VAL A 367 -11.21 -7.60 -4.82
CA VAL A 367 -9.99 -7.30 -5.58
C VAL A 367 -8.83 -8.18 -5.14
N THR A 368 -8.70 -8.38 -3.84
CA THR A 368 -7.58 -9.14 -3.24
C THR A 368 -8.12 -10.34 -2.48
N ALA A 369 -8.06 -11.49 -3.14
CA ALA A 369 -8.76 -12.69 -2.73
C ALA A 369 -8.29 -13.23 -1.38
N SER A 370 -9.22 -13.72 -0.55
CA SER A 370 -8.93 -14.21 0.79
C SER A 370 -7.99 -15.42 0.78
N GLU A 371 -8.06 -16.26 -0.24
CA GLU A 371 -7.18 -17.43 -0.42
C GLU A 371 -5.71 -17.06 -0.67
N ALA A 372 -5.43 -15.81 -1.08
CA ALA A 372 -4.09 -15.31 -1.34
C ALA A 372 -3.40 -14.77 -0.07
N LEU A 373 -4.07 -14.80 1.09
CA LEU A 373 -3.53 -14.22 2.32
C LEU A 373 -2.45 -15.11 2.95
N PRO A 374 -1.32 -14.53 3.39
CA PRO A 374 -0.18 -15.25 3.96
C PRO A 374 -0.43 -15.68 5.42
N ARG A 375 -1.52 -16.40 5.67
CA ARG A 375 -1.98 -16.76 7.01
C ARG A 375 -0.97 -17.61 7.75
N GLU A 376 -0.37 -18.57 7.05
CA GLU A 376 0.59 -19.50 7.65
C GLU A 376 1.97 -18.87 7.75
N GLU A 377 2.39 -18.07 6.78
CA GLU A 377 3.66 -17.35 6.78
C GLU A 377 3.68 -16.31 7.92
N VAL A 378 2.60 -15.57 8.14
CA VAL A 378 2.49 -14.63 9.27
C VAL A 378 2.56 -15.37 10.63
N ARG A 379 2.18 -16.64 10.71
CA ARG A 379 2.36 -17.46 11.93
C ARG A 379 3.81 -17.88 12.18
N GLN A 380 4.69 -17.74 11.20
CA GLN A 380 6.11 -18.09 11.38
C GLN A 380 6.97 -16.88 11.75
N THR A 381 6.48 -15.65 11.56
CA THR A 381 7.25 -14.43 11.89
C THR A 381 6.78 -13.79 13.20
N PRO A 382 7.71 -13.44 14.12
CA PRO A 382 7.37 -12.74 15.36
C PRO A 382 7.03 -11.26 15.13
N TYR A 383 7.39 -10.70 13.98
CA TYR A 383 7.28 -9.28 13.67
C TYR A 383 5.90 -8.87 13.14
N GLY A 384 5.04 -9.84 12.81
CA GLY A 384 3.80 -9.60 12.07
C GLY A 384 2.53 -9.99 12.81
N VAL A 385 1.49 -9.18 12.62
CA VAL A 385 0.10 -9.55 12.95
C VAL A 385 -0.76 -9.30 11.72
N LEU A 386 -1.46 -10.32 11.25
CA LEU A 386 -2.49 -10.19 10.22
C LEU A 386 -3.87 -10.20 10.91
N CYS A 387 -4.58 -9.09 10.77
CA CYS A 387 -5.94 -8.88 11.25
C CYS A 387 -6.91 -9.04 10.08
N THR A 388 -7.69 -10.12 10.05
CA THR A 388 -8.71 -10.35 9.03
C THR A 388 -10.11 -10.08 9.57
N THR A 389 -10.98 -9.54 8.73
CA THR A 389 -12.40 -9.35 9.05
C THR A 389 -13.26 -10.13 8.07
N PRO A 390 -14.31 -10.85 8.50
CA PRO A 390 -15.21 -11.54 7.57
C PRO A 390 -15.85 -10.66 6.48
N GLY A 391 -15.95 -9.35 6.74
CA GLY A 391 -16.47 -8.39 5.79
C GLY A 391 -15.78 -7.04 5.89
N GLY A 392 -15.80 -6.29 4.79
CA GLY A 392 -15.23 -4.95 4.73
C GLY A 392 -15.00 -4.45 3.32
N GLY A 393 -14.88 -5.32 2.31
CA GLY A 393 -14.52 -4.95 0.95
C GLY A 393 -13.12 -4.33 0.82
N HIS A 394 -12.69 -4.08 -0.41
CA HIS A 394 -11.38 -3.50 -0.70
C HIS A 394 -11.25 -2.08 -0.17
N LEU A 395 -10.31 -1.83 0.76
CA LEU A 395 -10.03 -0.52 1.36
C LEU A 395 -11.29 0.21 1.89
N SER A 396 -12.31 -0.54 2.30
CA SER A 396 -13.66 0.02 2.50
C SER A 396 -14.04 0.18 3.97
N TRP A 397 -14.47 -0.90 4.61
CA TRP A 397 -14.90 -0.99 6.00
C TRP A 397 -15.76 0.20 6.48
N PHE A 398 -16.72 0.61 5.67
CA PHE A 398 -17.60 1.69 6.06
C PHE A 398 -18.52 1.27 7.20
N GLU A 399 -18.54 2.09 8.23
CA GLU A 399 -19.49 2.05 9.33
C GLU A 399 -20.65 3.04 9.08
N LEU A 400 -21.69 2.98 9.91
CA LEU A 400 -22.72 4.02 9.91
C LEU A 400 -22.09 5.41 10.14
N GLY A 401 -22.58 6.41 9.41
CA GLY A 401 -21.98 7.75 9.39
C GLY A 401 -20.82 7.93 8.41
N GLY A 402 -20.46 6.88 7.66
CA GLY A 402 -19.51 6.98 6.54
C GLY A 402 -18.04 7.02 6.95
N ARG A 403 -17.73 6.79 8.22
CA ARG A 403 -16.34 6.57 8.67
C ARG A 403 -15.87 5.19 8.25
N ARG A 404 -14.55 5.04 8.07
CA ARG A 404 -13.92 3.74 7.78
C ARG A 404 -13.36 3.17 9.08
N TRP A 405 -13.71 1.93 9.42
CA TRP A 405 -13.28 1.31 10.68
C TRP A 405 -11.75 1.24 10.83
N PHE A 406 -11.03 0.93 9.74
CA PHE A 406 -9.58 0.77 9.81
C PHE A 406 -8.86 2.07 10.19
N GLU A 407 -9.44 3.25 9.97
CA GLU A 407 -8.87 4.54 10.40
C GLU A 407 -8.55 4.52 11.90
N ARG A 408 -9.51 4.09 12.74
CA ARG A 408 -9.30 4.02 14.20
C ARG A 408 -8.21 3.01 14.55
N ALA A 409 -8.20 1.85 13.89
CA ALA A 409 -7.21 0.80 14.11
C ALA A 409 -5.80 1.29 13.74
N THR A 410 -5.64 1.95 12.59
CA THR A 410 -4.36 2.48 12.14
C THR A 410 -3.86 3.62 13.01
N THR A 411 -4.75 4.54 13.38
CA THR A 411 -4.42 5.69 14.23
C THR A 411 -3.97 5.20 15.61
N ALA A 412 -4.72 4.27 16.22
CA ALA A 412 -4.36 3.71 17.52
C ALA A 412 -3.01 2.99 17.48
N PHE A 413 -2.77 2.15 16.48
CA PHE A 413 -1.50 1.44 16.33
C PHE A 413 -0.31 2.41 16.23
N PHE A 414 -0.37 3.37 15.30
CA PHE A 414 0.73 4.31 15.10
C PHE A 414 0.95 5.21 16.32
N GLN A 415 -0.12 5.75 16.92
CA GLN A 415 0.01 6.60 18.11
C GLN A 415 0.65 5.85 19.28
N THR A 416 0.21 4.63 19.55
CA THR A 416 0.80 3.82 20.62
C THR A 416 2.25 3.46 20.32
N MET A 417 2.59 3.08 19.09
CA MET A 417 3.98 2.83 18.70
C MET A 417 4.88 4.06 18.89
N ALA A 418 4.43 5.25 18.48
CA ALA A 418 5.25 6.46 18.60
C ALA A 418 5.33 7.00 20.05
N ARG A 419 4.22 6.96 20.80
CA ARG A 419 4.10 7.62 22.10
C ARG A 419 4.48 6.70 23.26
N ASP A 420 4.09 5.42 23.21
CA ASP A 420 4.16 4.53 24.37
C ASP A 420 5.27 3.47 24.27
N ILE A 421 5.65 3.07 23.05
CA ILE A 421 6.69 2.05 22.83
C ILE A 421 8.08 2.71 22.79
N ASP A 422 9.05 2.06 23.44
CA ASP A 422 10.47 2.37 23.32
C ASP A 422 10.97 1.80 21.98
N LEU A 423 10.99 2.68 20.96
CA LEU A 423 11.33 2.32 19.59
C LEU A 423 12.79 1.93 19.38
N ASP A 424 13.66 2.23 20.34
CA ASP A 424 15.09 1.90 20.27
C ASP A 424 15.39 0.58 20.98
N ALA A 425 14.49 0.13 21.86
CA ALA A 425 14.52 -1.21 22.47
C ALA A 425 13.98 -2.33 21.54
N ILE A 426 13.47 -1.99 20.35
CA ILE A 426 12.97 -2.99 19.40
C ILE A 426 14.17 -3.74 18.80
N SER A 427 14.36 -4.99 19.23
CA SER A 427 15.41 -5.84 18.67
C SER A 427 15.18 -6.09 17.18
N LYS A 428 16.24 -5.90 16.41
CA LYS A 428 16.30 -6.21 14.97
C LYS A 428 16.83 -7.62 14.69
N THR A 429 17.27 -8.35 15.73
CA THR A 429 17.72 -9.75 15.64
C THR A 429 16.59 -10.71 15.94
N ASP A 430 16.73 -11.98 15.54
CA ASP A 430 15.71 -12.99 15.77
C ASP A 430 15.42 -13.20 17.28
N VAL A 431 14.27 -13.78 17.59
CA VAL A 431 13.81 -14.00 18.99
C VAL A 431 14.69 -15.01 19.75
N ASN A 432 15.59 -15.71 19.05
CA ASN A 432 16.52 -16.69 19.61
C ASN A 432 17.97 -16.16 19.72
N GLY A 433 18.23 -14.90 19.36
CA GLY A 433 19.58 -14.33 19.31
C GLY A 433 20.48 -14.91 18.21
N ALA A 434 19.96 -15.70 17.28
CA ALA A 434 20.75 -16.20 16.16
C ALA A 434 20.88 -15.10 15.08
N PRO A 435 22.09 -14.90 14.52
CA PRO A 435 22.24 -14.16 13.29
C PRO A 435 21.39 -14.84 12.21
N LEU A 436 20.60 -14.07 11.47
CA LEU A 436 19.94 -14.60 10.28
C LEU A 436 21.04 -15.08 9.33
N GLU A 437 20.90 -16.30 8.81
CA GLU A 437 21.79 -16.87 7.79
C GLU A 437 21.68 -16.08 6.48
N GLY A 438 22.38 -14.95 6.46
CA GLY A 438 22.55 -14.00 5.37
C GLY A 438 23.73 -13.05 5.62
N GLN A 439 24.20 -12.97 6.87
CA GLN A 439 25.37 -12.19 7.29
C GLN A 439 26.57 -13.04 7.76
N ILE A 440 26.49 -14.37 7.74
CA ILE A 440 27.63 -15.21 8.12
C ILE A 440 28.65 -15.19 6.98
N SER A 441 29.86 -14.69 7.28
CA SER A 441 31.08 -14.86 6.48
C SER A 441 31.19 -16.30 5.99
N ARG A 442 31.63 -16.51 4.74
CA ARG A 442 31.77 -17.84 4.11
C ARG A 442 32.55 -18.87 4.97
N GLY A 443 33.34 -18.42 5.94
CA GLY A 443 34.18 -19.27 6.79
C GLY A 443 33.45 -20.08 7.87
N ASP A 444 32.26 -19.68 8.34
CA ASP A 444 31.73 -20.16 9.64
C ASP A 444 30.42 -20.96 9.59
N ARG A 445 29.94 -21.43 8.43
CA ARG A 445 28.67 -22.19 8.37
C ARG A 445 28.86 -23.71 8.53
N GLN A 446 28.50 -24.23 9.70
CA GLN A 446 28.11 -25.62 9.93
C GLN A 446 26.69 -25.61 10.53
N PRO A 447 25.67 -26.29 9.95
CA PRO A 447 25.74 -27.33 8.91
C PRO A 447 25.04 -26.97 7.58
N LEU A 448 25.38 -27.77 6.56
CA LEU A 448 24.89 -27.81 5.16
C LEU A 448 23.40 -28.18 5.03
N LYS A 449 22.48 -27.46 5.68
CA LYS A 449 21.04 -27.72 5.57
C LYS A 449 20.42 -26.87 4.48
N PRO A 450 19.42 -27.38 3.72
CA PRO A 450 18.67 -26.54 2.79
C PRO A 450 18.11 -25.30 3.51
N VAL A 451 18.46 -24.11 3.01
CA VAL A 451 17.98 -22.83 3.54
C VAL A 451 17.03 -22.21 2.53
N PHE A 452 15.83 -21.86 2.98
CA PHE A 452 14.89 -21.05 2.22
C PHE A 452 15.23 -19.57 2.44
N GLU A 453 15.59 -18.85 1.38
CA GLU A 453 15.79 -17.40 1.42
C GLU A 453 14.50 -16.71 0.95
N PRO A 454 13.70 -16.04 1.80
CA PRO A 454 12.39 -15.53 1.39
C PRO A 454 12.42 -14.53 0.22
N MET A 455 13.52 -13.77 0.10
CA MET A 455 13.73 -12.79 -0.97
C MET A 455 14.36 -13.39 -2.24
N ARG A 456 14.72 -14.67 -2.21
CA ARG A 456 15.17 -15.42 -3.38
C ARG A 456 14.35 -16.69 -3.47
N ARG A 457 13.47 -16.78 -4.47
CA ARG A 457 12.65 -17.99 -4.72
C ARG A 457 13.45 -19.25 -5.10
N LYS A 458 14.75 -19.29 -4.81
CA LYS A 458 15.64 -20.44 -4.96
C LYS A 458 15.94 -20.99 -3.56
N MET A 459 15.65 -22.27 -3.37
CA MET A 459 16.22 -23.02 -2.24
C MET A 459 17.73 -23.05 -2.42
N HIS A 460 18.47 -22.61 -1.41
CA HIS A 460 19.92 -22.72 -1.39
C HIS A 460 20.28 -24.02 -0.68
N ILE A 461 20.94 -24.95 -1.39
CA ILE A 461 21.62 -26.09 -0.78
C ILE A 461 23.04 -25.61 -0.50
N PRO A 462 23.45 -25.39 0.76
CA PRO A 462 24.82 -25.00 1.04
C PRO A 462 25.75 -26.15 0.63
N GLY A 463 26.75 -25.88 -0.23
CA GLY A 463 27.84 -26.81 -0.52
C GLY A 463 27.85 -27.58 -1.85
N LEU A 464 27.34 -26.99 -2.95
CA LEU A 464 27.77 -27.37 -4.31
C LEU A 464 28.51 -26.21 -4.98
#